data_AF-A0A0B3ZHE5-F1
#
_entry.id   AF-A0A0B3ZHE5-F1
#
_cell.length_a   1.000
_cell.length_b   1.000
_cell.length_c   1.000
_cell.angle_alpha   90.00
_cell.angle_beta   90.00
_cell.angle_gamma   90.00
#
_symmetry.space_group_name_H-M   'P 1'
#
loop_
_entity.id
_entity.type
_entity.pdbx_description
1 polymer ?
#
loop_
_entity_poly.entity_id
_entity_poly.type
_entity_poly.pdbx_seq_one_letter_code
_entity_poly.pdbx_strand_id
1 'polypeptide(L)'
;MLGVNYYLGFISFDFQVTSLAARDAATALIAPLLVAFAWWASYKTLYSSAFYLSFLLSHRRKKSRVRLAETLRLTFLSQLLKAFPYIFVCALLVSSGYVFSQGIADKITEQPKRVVLLLQAIPMWLTGLSLFSSNIIVLRFIKRHLQKHFRVRLFEMEEMMPLCKLVLHNFCLSSILLALYSITFLFVEVPLTDAVLLSVISLLIVLLLFQPILEVHSVVAKRRSLALARINDSLKTEISPEKRVSETRRLVDDDTRLQFISDLLTVRTEMERAPSWPLTLPFTLKILVLILLPMLSWTGAGLMSQLIKVIL
;
A
#
# COMPACT_ATOMS: atom_id res chain seq x y z
N MET A 1 -15.19 27.74 9.59
CA MET A 1 -15.54 26.78 8.52
C MET A 1 -16.92 26.14 8.71
N LEU A 2 -17.35 25.79 9.92
CA LEU A 2 -18.71 25.24 10.18
C LEU A 2 -19.87 26.17 9.74
N GLY A 3 -19.74 27.49 9.93
CA GLY A 3 -20.78 28.45 9.53
C GLY A 3 -21.00 28.59 8.02
N VAL A 4 -19.99 28.28 7.19
CA VAL A 4 -20.11 28.30 5.71
C VAL A 4 -20.85 27.04 5.23
N ASN A 5 -20.63 25.89 5.87
CA ASN A 5 -21.32 24.64 5.55
C ASN A 5 -22.81 24.68 5.91
N TYR A 6 -23.21 25.43 6.94
CA TYR A 6 -24.62 25.66 7.27
C TYR A 6 -25.33 26.48 6.17
N TYR A 7 -24.66 27.49 5.60
CA TYR A 7 -25.15 28.28 4.45
C TYR A 7 -25.19 27.50 3.12
N LEU A 8 -24.53 26.34 3.05
CA LEU A 8 -24.46 25.44 1.90
C LEU A 8 -25.55 24.35 1.91
N GLY A 9 -26.55 24.44 2.80
CA GLY A 9 -27.78 23.62 2.70
C GLY A 9 -27.71 22.29 3.43
N PHE A 10 -26.90 22.16 4.48
CA PHE A 10 -26.74 20.91 5.23
C PHE A 10 -28.02 20.47 5.98
N ILE A 11 -28.96 21.40 6.21
CA ILE A 11 -30.22 21.15 6.93
C ILE A 11 -31.34 22.04 6.33
N SER A 12 -31.66 21.88 5.05
CA SER A 12 -32.95 22.37 4.52
C SER A 12 -33.83 21.17 4.19
N PHE A 13 -34.74 20.83 5.09
CA PHE A 13 -35.75 19.78 4.89
C PHE A 13 -36.79 20.13 3.79
N ASP A 14 -36.72 21.34 3.23
CA ASP A 14 -37.78 21.92 2.39
C ASP A 14 -37.48 22.04 0.89
N PHE A 15 -36.34 21.55 0.38
CA PHE A 15 -36.09 21.59 -1.07
C PHE A 15 -36.31 20.23 -1.71
N GLN A 16 -37.16 20.17 -2.75
CA GLN A 16 -37.19 19.06 -3.70
C GLN A 16 -35.76 18.77 -4.13
N VAL A 17 -35.19 17.68 -3.60
CA VAL A 17 -33.76 17.39 -3.69
C VAL A 17 -33.43 16.95 -5.11
N THR A 18 -33.09 17.90 -5.97
CA THR A 18 -32.39 17.56 -7.22
C THR A 18 -31.09 16.82 -6.86
N SER A 19 -30.78 15.73 -7.56
CA SER A 19 -29.61 14.87 -7.29
C SER A 19 -28.29 15.63 -7.20
N LEU A 20 -28.21 16.78 -7.89
CA LEU A 20 -27.06 17.69 -7.92
C LEU A 20 -26.84 18.46 -6.61
N ALA A 21 -27.91 18.92 -5.95
CA ALA A 21 -27.81 19.68 -4.70
C ALA A 21 -27.38 18.78 -3.52
N ALA A 22 -27.88 17.53 -3.48
CA ALA A 22 -27.44 16.53 -2.51
C ALA A 22 -25.95 16.18 -2.67
N ARG A 23 -25.46 16.10 -3.92
CA ARG A 23 -24.04 15.86 -4.22
C ARG A 23 -23.15 17.02 -3.75
N ASP A 24 -23.56 18.25 -3.99
CA ASP A 24 -22.83 19.45 -3.58
C ASP A 24 -22.75 19.54 -2.03
N ALA A 25 -23.84 19.23 -1.33
CA ALA A 25 -23.89 19.18 0.14
C ALA A 25 -23.00 18.05 0.71
N ALA A 26 -23.07 16.83 0.16
CA ALA A 26 -22.24 15.72 0.58
C ALA A 26 -20.74 16.03 0.41
N THR A 27 -20.39 16.65 -0.73
CA THR A 27 -19.00 17.05 -1.03
C THR A 27 -18.49 18.11 -0.04
N ALA A 28 -19.31 19.09 0.33
CA ALA A 28 -18.96 20.16 1.27
C ALA A 28 -18.56 19.64 2.67
N LEU A 29 -19.16 18.52 3.11
CA LEU A 29 -18.82 17.89 4.40
C LEU A 29 -17.65 16.92 4.27
N ILE A 30 -17.64 16.11 3.23
CA ILE A 30 -16.70 15.00 3.13
C ILE A 30 -15.33 15.48 2.64
N ALA A 31 -15.24 16.49 1.78
CA ALA A 31 -13.96 16.99 1.28
C ALA A 31 -13.04 17.49 2.41
N PRO A 32 -13.48 18.31 3.39
CA PRO A 32 -12.65 18.67 4.55
C PRO A 32 -12.21 17.48 5.41
N LEU A 33 -13.10 16.49 5.59
CA LEU A 33 -12.78 15.27 6.35
C LEU A 33 -11.71 14.44 5.64
N LEU A 34 -11.84 14.29 4.31
CA LEU A 34 -10.86 13.60 3.47
C LEU A 34 -9.51 14.33 3.48
N VAL A 35 -9.52 15.66 3.39
CA VAL A 35 -8.28 16.48 3.48
C VAL A 35 -7.59 16.26 4.82
N ALA A 36 -8.32 16.39 5.92
CA ALA A 36 -7.77 16.23 7.26
C ALA A 36 -7.22 14.81 7.48
N PHE A 37 -8.00 13.79 7.06
CA PHE A 37 -7.60 12.40 7.19
C PHE A 37 -6.40 12.06 6.31
N ALA A 38 -6.41 12.42 5.02
CA ALA A 38 -5.33 12.14 4.09
C ALA A 38 -4.01 12.83 4.49
N TRP A 39 -4.09 14.07 4.99
CA TRP A 39 -2.94 14.76 5.55
C TRP A 39 -2.34 14.02 6.75
N TRP A 40 -3.17 13.69 7.74
CA TRP A 40 -2.75 12.94 8.92
C TRP A 40 -2.21 11.55 8.56
N ALA A 41 -2.90 10.85 7.66
CA ALA A 41 -2.50 9.53 7.18
C ALA A 41 -1.14 9.59 6.47
N SER A 42 -0.90 10.60 5.62
CA SER A 42 0.40 10.77 4.95
C SER A 42 1.54 10.92 5.95
N TYR A 43 1.36 11.76 6.97
CA TYR A 43 2.34 11.93 8.04
C TYR A 43 2.55 10.63 8.84
N LYS A 44 1.45 9.94 9.18
CA LYS A 44 1.51 8.66 9.92
C LYS A 44 2.17 7.55 9.11
N THR A 45 1.90 7.43 7.81
CA THR A 45 2.58 6.49 6.92
C THR A 45 4.09 6.69 6.99
N LEU A 46 4.60 7.92 6.84
CA LEU A 46 6.04 8.18 6.89
C LEU A 46 6.65 7.88 8.27
N TYR A 47 5.97 8.28 9.35
CA TYR A 47 6.44 8.06 10.71
C TYR A 47 6.48 6.56 11.07
N SER A 48 5.37 5.86 10.87
CA SER A 48 5.26 4.42 11.13
C SER A 48 6.24 3.63 10.26
N SER A 49 6.41 4.02 8.99
CA SER A 49 7.41 3.40 8.10
C SER A 49 8.82 3.56 8.63
N ALA A 50 9.20 4.76 9.06
CA ALA A 50 10.53 4.99 9.65
C ALA A 50 10.75 4.12 10.91
N PHE A 51 9.72 3.98 11.75
CA PHE A 51 9.78 3.15 12.95
C PHE A 51 9.90 1.66 12.63
N TYR A 52 9.04 1.10 11.79
CA TYR A 52 9.08 -0.32 11.44
C TYR A 52 10.34 -0.69 10.63
N LEU A 53 10.78 0.18 9.72
CA LEU A 53 12.03 -0.04 8.98
C LEU A 53 13.25 0.12 9.88
N SER A 54 13.20 0.97 10.92
CA SER A 54 14.31 1.05 11.88
C SER A 54 14.55 -0.28 12.58
N PHE A 55 13.51 -1.05 12.90
CA PHE A 55 13.64 -2.40 13.48
C PHE A 55 14.35 -3.35 12.53
N LEU A 56 13.90 -3.39 11.28
CA LEU A 56 14.48 -4.25 10.24
C LEU A 56 15.96 -3.92 10.01
N LEU A 57 16.34 -2.64 10.10
CA LEU A 57 17.70 -2.17 9.87
C LEU A 57 18.61 -2.26 11.09
N SER A 58 18.08 -2.11 12.30
CA SER A 58 18.85 -2.18 13.54
C SER A 58 19.17 -3.61 13.95
N HIS A 59 18.43 -4.60 13.45
CA HIS A 59 18.59 -6.01 13.83
C HIS A 59 20.05 -6.51 13.77
N ARG A 60 20.86 -5.96 12.85
CA ARG A 60 22.26 -6.36 12.67
C ARG A 60 23.31 -5.29 12.97
N ARG A 61 22.92 -4.13 13.51
CA ARG A 61 23.84 -3.00 13.74
C ARG A 61 23.73 -2.54 15.19
N LYS A 62 24.88 -2.37 15.87
CA LYS A 62 24.98 -1.75 17.21
C LYS A 62 24.57 -0.26 17.26
N LYS A 63 23.96 0.29 16.21
CA LYS A 63 23.53 1.70 16.19
C LYS A 63 22.27 1.88 17.02
N SER A 64 22.19 3.02 17.72
CA SER A 64 20.97 3.45 18.41
C SER A 64 19.80 3.47 17.43
N ARG A 65 18.80 2.62 17.68
CA ARG A 65 17.60 2.47 16.87
C ARG A 65 16.80 3.77 16.78
N VAL A 66 16.75 4.54 17.86
CA VAL A 66 16.06 5.84 17.92
C VAL A 66 16.65 6.81 16.90
N ARG A 67 17.98 6.95 16.88
CA ARG A 67 18.68 7.81 15.90
C ARG A 67 18.45 7.35 14.47
N LEU A 68 18.37 6.04 14.24
CA LEU A 68 18.10 5.49 12.91
C LEU A 68 16.67 5.81 12.44
N ALA A 69 15.66 5.63 13.30
CA ALA A 69 14.28 5.99 13.00
C ALA A 69 14.14 7.49 12.68
N GLU A 70 14.80 8.34 13.46
CA GLU A 70 14.86 9.79 13.24
C GLU A 70 15.45 10.13 11.86
N THR A 71 16.59 9.50 11.52
CA THR A 71 17.27 9.73 10.24
C THR A 71 16.39 9.32 9.06
N LEU A 72 15.72 8.17 9.15
CA LEU A 72 14.79 7.69 8.12
C LEU A 72 13.60 8.64 7.97
N ARG A 73 13.03 9.09 9.09
CA ARG A 73 11.91 10.05 9.10
C ARG A 73 12.29 11.34 8.38
N LEU A 74 13.43 11.94 8.71
CA LEU A 74 13.92 13.15 8.06
C LEU A 74 14.20 12.92 6.57
N THR A 75 14.74 11.76 6.21
CA THR A 75 14.99 11.39 4.81
C THR A 75 13.68 11.29 4.02
N PHE A 76 12.65 10.65 4.59
CA PHE A 76 11.34 10.51 3.94
C PHE A 76 10.62 11.87 3.81
N LEU A 77 10.63 12.69 4.86
CA LEU A 77 10.07 14.04 4.81
C LEU A 77 10.79 14.92 3.78
N SER A 78 12.12 14.87 3.73
CA SER A 78 12.90 15.60 2.72
C SER A 78 12.54 15.16 1.29
N GLN A 79 12.35 13.86 1.06
CA GLN A 79 11.92 13.36 -0.24
C GLN A 79 10.49 13.79 -0.60
N LEU A 80 9.57 13.81 0.36
CA LEU A 80 8.21 14.30 0.14
C LEU A 80 8.22 15.79 -0.20
N LEU A 81 9.00 16.61 0.51
CA LEU A 81 9.15 18.04 0.22
C LEU A 81 9.73 18.29 -1.18
N LYS A 82 10.70 17.49 -1.61
CA LYS A 82 11.22 17.54 -2.99
C LYS A 82 10.20 17.12 -4.04
N ALA A 83 9.28 16.21 -3.70
CA ALA A 83 8.21 15.76 -4.57
C ALA A 83 7.01 16.73 -4.60
N PHE A 84 6.85 17.57 -3.58
CA PHE A 84 5.74 18.50 -3.41
C PHE A 84 5.39 19.35 -4.64
N PRO A 85 6.33 19.99 -5.36
CA PRO A 85 5.97 20.78 -6.55
C PRO A 85 5.32 19.91 -7.64
N TYR A 86 5.78 18.69 -7.83
CA TYR A 86 5.19 17.75 -8.79
C TYR A 86 3.80 17.30 -8.33
N ILE A 87 3.63 17.04 -7.04
CA ILE A 87 2.33 16.69 -6.46
C ILE A 87 1.34 17.83 -6.66
N PHE A 88 1.76 19.08 -6.46
CA PHE A 88 0.94 20.26 -6.63
C PHE A 88 0.49 20.43 -8.09
N VAL A 89 1.40 20.31 -9.06
CA VAL A 89 1.06 20.36 -10.49
C VAL A 89 0.09 19.24 -10.88
N CYS A 90 0.33 18.01 -10.42
CA CYS A 90 -0.59 16.90 -10.65
C CYS A 90 -1.98 17.12 -10.01
N ALA A 91 -2.04 17.67 -8.79
CA ALA A 91 -3.29 17.98 -8.12
C ALA A 91 -4.12 19.01 -8.91
N LEU A 92 -3.45 20.05 -9.43
CA LEU A 92 -4.09 21.04 -10.29
C LEU A 92 -4.62 20.43 -11.59
N LEU A 93 -3.84 19.56 -12.24
CA LEU A 93 -4.24 18.88 -13.47
C LEU A 93 -5.44 17.96 -13.25
N VAL A 94 -5.42 17.12 -12.20
CA VAL A 94 -6.51 16.20 -11.89
C VAL A 94 -7.77 16.96 -11.48
N SER A 95 -7.62 17.99 -10.64
CA SER A 95 -8.72 18.87 -10.25
C SER A 95 -9.35 19.54 -11.48
N SER A 96 -8.54 20.13 -12.36
CA SER A 96 -9.02 20.79 -13.58
C SER A 96 -9.69 19.79 -14.53
N GLY A 97 -9.07 18.63 -14.77
CA GLY A 97 -9.62 17.59 -15.63
C GLY A 97 -10.96 17.06 -15.14
N TYR A 98 -11.12 16.91 -13.81
CA TYR A 98 -12.39 16.53 -13.20
C TYR A 98 -13.48 17.60 -13.45
N VAL A 99 -13.16 18.88 -13.25
CA VAL A 99 -14.08 20.00 -13.49
C VAL A 99 -14.55 20.07 -14.94
N PHE A 100 -13.65 19.87 -15.91
CA PHE A 100 -13.98 19.80 -17.32
C PHE A 100 -14.85 18.59 -17.66
N SER A 101 -14.50 17.40 -17.15
CA SER A 101 -15.22 16.15 -17.45
C SER A 101 -16.68 16.16 -17.00
N GLN A 102 -16.98 16.89 -15.91
CA GLN A 102 -18.31 17.01 -15.34
C GLN A 102 -19.11 18.20 -15.90
N GLY A 103 -18.54 18.99 -16.82
CA GLY A 103 -19.16 20.22 -17.33
C GLY A 103 -19.49 21.23 -16.23
N ILE A 104 -18.76 21.19 -15.10
CA ILE A 104 -19.03 22.07 -13.96
C ILE A 104 -18.68 23.51 -14.32
N ALA A 105 -17.66 23.71 -15.18
CA ALA A 105 -17.20 25.02 -15.65
C ALA A 105 -18.33 25.86 -16.29
N ASP A 106 -19.19 25.22 -17.08
CA ASP A 106 -20.27 25.90 -17.81
C ASP A 106 -21.44 26.33 -16.89
N LYS A 107 -21.55 25.73 -15.70
CA LYS A 107 -22.61 25.97 -14.72
C LYS A 107 -22.21 26.90 -13.56
N ILE A 108 -21.00 27.47 -13.60
CA ILE A 108 -20.48 28.33 -12.51
C ILE A 108 -21.24 29.67 -12.44
N THR A 109 -21.66 30.19 -13.59
CA THR A 109 -22.41 31.46 -13.71
C THR A 109 -23.79 31.39 -13.04
N GLU A 110 -24.42 30.22 -13.00
CA GLU A 110 -25.76 30.02 -12.43
C GLU A 110 -25.74 29.82 -10.91
N GLN A 111 -24.65 29.26 -10.35
CA GLN A 111 -24.54 28.95 -8.93
C GLN A 111 -23.14 29.29 -8.36
N PRO A 112 -22.91 30.53 -7.88
CA PRO A 112 -21.59 30.97 -7.42
C PRO A 112 -21.07 30.19 -6.20
N LYS A 113 -21.96 29.53 -5.45
CA LYS A 113 -21.61 28.65 -4.31
C LYS A 113 -20.68 27.50 -4.73
N ARG A 114 -20.68 27.09 -6.00
CA ARG A 114 -19.82 26.03 -6.52
C ARG A 114 -18.35 26.41 -6.62
N VAL A 115 -18.03 27.70 -6.70
CA VAL A 115 -16.62 28.16 -6.69
C VAL A 115 -15.91 27.72 -5.40
N VAL A 116 -16.64 27.70 -4.27
CA VAL A 116 -16.10 27.26 -2.98
C VAL A 116 -15.82 25.75 -2.99
N LEU A 117 -16.70 24.94 -3.58
CA LEU A 117 -16.50 23.49 -3.72
C LEU A 117 -15.32 23.16 -4.65
N LEU A 118 -15.16 23.93 -5.72
CA LEU A 118 -14.01 23.82 -6.63
C LEU A 118 -12.69 24.17 -5.94
N LEU A 119 -12.70 25.21 -5.10
CA LEU A 119 -11.54 25.58 -4.30
C LEU A 119 -11.16 24.50 -3.29
N GLN A 120 -12.13 23.72 -2.78
CA GLN A 120 -11.91 22.58 -1.89
C GLN A 120 -11.38 21.33 -2.61
N ALA A 121 -11.59 21.19 -3.91
CA ALA A 121 -11.08 20.05 -4.68
C ALA A 121 -9.54 20.05 -4.75
N ILE A 122 -8.90 21.22 -4.85
CA ILE A 122 -7.44 21.35 -4.91
C ILE A 122 -6.75 20.78 -3.65
N PRO A 123 -7.07 21.20 -2.41
CA PRO A 123 -6.46 20.62 -1.22
C PRO A 123 -6.81 19.14 -1.04
N MET A 124 -7.99 18.69 -1.49
CA MET A 124 -8.35 17.27 -1.47
C MET A 124 -7.39 16.44 -2.33
N TRP A 125 -7.18 16.83 -3.59
CA TRP A 125 -6.24 16.15 -4.48
C TRP A 125 -4.80 16.26 -4.03
N LEU A 126 -4.39 17.43 -3.52
CA LEU A 126 -3.04 17.66 -2.99
C LEU A 126 -2.72 16.69 -1.84
N THR A 127 -3.63 16.57 -0.87
CA THR A 127 -3.45 15.71 0.30
C THR A 127 -3.56 14.22 -0.06
N GLY A 128 -4.49 13.85 -0.95
CA GLY A 128 -4.61 12.48 -1.48
C GLY A 128 -3.34 12.04 -2.21
N LEU A 129 -2.85 12.84 -3.17
CA LEU A 129 -1.62 12.54 -3.91
C LEU A 129 -0.37 12.56 -3.01
N SER A 130 -0.38 13.37 -1.95
CA SER A 130 0.68 13.34 -0.93
C SER A 130 0.72 12.00 -0.20
N LEU A 131 -0.43 11.43 0.18
CA LEU A 131 -0.52 10.10 0.78
C LEU A 131 0.01 9.01 -0.17
N PHE A 132 -0.36 9.05 -1.45
CA PHE A 132 0.18 8.13 -2.46
C PHE A 132 1.69 8.27 -2.60
N SER A 133 2.19 9.50 -2.68
CA SER A 133 3.62 9.79 -2.81
C SER A 133 4.42 9.29 -1.59
N SER A 134 3.89 9.49 -0.38
CA SER A 134 4.47 8.96 0.86
C SER A 134 4.66 7.45 0.82
N ASN A 135 3.65 6.71 0.34
CA ASN A 135 3.76 5.26 0.18
C ASN A 135 4.78 4.86 -0.90
N ILE A 136 4.83 5.56 -2.04
CA ILE A 136 5.81 5.31 -3.11
C ILE A 136 7.24 5.55 -2.63
N ILE A 137 7.48 6.61 -1.85
CA ILE A 137 8.80 6.93 -1.27
C ILE A 137 9.27 5.78 -0.37
N VAL A 138 8.40 5.33 0.54
CA VAL A 138 8.69 4.21 1.45
C VAL A 138 8.98 2.93 0.68
N LEU A 139 8.17 2.63 -0.34
CA LEU A 139 8.37 1.45 -1.19
C LEU A 139 9.70 1.50 -1.95
N ARG A 140 10.06 2.65 -2.54
CA ARG A 140 11.36 2.83 -3.22
C ARG A 140 12.52 2.59 -2.27
N PHE A 141 12.39 3.06 -1.02
CA PHE A 141 13.39 2.81 0.01
C PHE A 141 13.49 1.32 0.34
N ILE A 142 12.36 0.65 0.58
CA ILE A 142 12.27 -0.78 0.86
C ILE A 142 12.95 -1.59 -0.26
N LYS A 143 12.59 -1.32 -1.52
CA LYS A 143 13.16 -2.01 -2.69
C LYS A 143 14.68 -1.84 -2.77
N ARG A 144 15.17 -0.60 -2.68
CA ARG A 144 16.60 -0.31 -2.73
C ARG A 144 17.36 -0.98 -1.58
N HIS A 145 16.79 -0.97 -0.37
CA HIS A 145 17.44 -1.53 0.80
C HIS A 145 17.43 -3.06 0.79
N LEU A 146 16.29 -3.69 0.48
CA LEU A 146 16.15 -5.13 0.34
C LEU A 146 17.12 -5.70 -0.70
N GLN A 147 17.21 -5.07 -1.87
CA GLN A 147 18.07 -5.56 -2.94
C GLN A 147 19.57 -5.43 -2.62
N LYS A 148 19.99 -4.31 -2.02
CA LYS A 148 21.42 -4.01 -1.82
C LYS A 148 22.01 -4.51 -0.51
N HIS A 149 21.24 -4.48 0.59
CA HIS A 149 21.79 -4.65 1.92
C HIS A 149 21.23 -5.87 2.67
N PHE A 150 20.13 -6.45 2.20
CA PHE A 150 19.49 -7.55 2.91
C PHE A 150 20.20 -8.89 2.59
N ARG A 151 21.00 -9.36 3.55
CA ARG A 151 21.56 -10.72 3.56
C ARG A 151 20.53 -11.66 4.19
N VAL A 152 19.56 -12.12 3.39
CA VAL A 152 18.53 -13.09 3.81
C VAL A 152 19.23 -14.35 4.35
N ARG A 153 19.05 -14.66 5.64
CA ARG A 153 19.13 -16.05 6.10
C ARG A 153 17.72 -16.60 5.95
N LEU A 154 17.55 -17.67 5.18
CA LEU A 154 16.23 -18.22 4.86
C LEU A 154 15.43 -18.63 6.11
N PHE A 155 16.13 -18.86 7.23
CA PHE A 155 15.57 -19.30 8.51
C PHE A 155 15.10 -18.16 9.43
N GLU A 156 15.38 -16.91 9.08
CA GLU A 156 15.04 -15.72 9.89
C GLU A 156 13.84 -14.97 9.30
N MET A 157 12.86 -15.69 8.73
CA MET A 157 11.66 -15.12 8.10
C MET A 157 10.82 -14.26 9.05
N GLU A 158 10.81 -14.60 10.34
CA GLU A 158 10.12 -13.86 11.41
C GLU A 158 10.65 -12.42 11.54
N GLU A 159 11.90 -12.16 11.14
CA GLU A 159 12.48 -10.81 11.16
C GLU A 159 11.83 -9.86 10.14
N MET A 160 11.06 -10.39 9.19
CA MET A 160 10.26 -9.60 8.23
C MET A 160 8.92 -9.13 8.79
N MET A 161 8.55 -9.54 10.02
CA MET A 161 7.31 -9.14 10.67
C MET A 161 7.07 -7.61 10.74
N PRO A 162 8.08 -6.73 10.94
CA PRO A 162 7.88 -5.29 10.90
C PRO A 162 7.37 -4.79 9.55
N LEU A 163 7.76 -5.43 8.45
CA LEU A 163 7.30 -5.09 7.11
C LEU A 163 5.83 -5.51 6.92
N CYS A 164 5.43 -6.66 7.45
CA CYS A 164 4.03 -7.08 7.47
C CYS A 164 3.17 -6.12 8.30
N LYS A 165 3.65 -5.70 9.49
CA LYS A 165 2.96 -4.70 10.34
C LYS A 165 2.81 -3.36 9.63
N LEU A 166 3.81 -2.95 8.86
CA LEU A 166 3.75 -1.73 8.05
C LEU A 166 2.67 -1.83 6.97
N VAL A 167 2.61 -2.94 6.24
CA VAL A 167 1.57 -3.14 5.21
C VAL A 167 0.19 -3.13 5.84
N LEU A 168 0.00 -3.80 6.98
CA LEU A 168 -1.27 -3.80 7.71
C LEU A 168 -1.66 -2.40 8.21
N HIS A 169 -0.69 -1.59 8.65
CA HIS A 169 -0.94 -0.22 9.07
C HIS A 169 -1.42 0.65 7.89
N ASN A 170 -0.72 0.61 6.76
CA ASN A 170 -1.11 1.35 5.56
C ASN A 170 -2.43 0.86 4.96
N PHE A 171 -2.69 -0.44 5.07
CA PHE A 171 -3.96 -1.05 4.73
C PHE A 171 -5.12 -0.45 5.54
N CYS A 172 -4.98 -0.37 6.87
CA CYS A 172 -6.01 0.18 7.74
C CYS A 172 -6.30 1.64 7.39
N LEU A 173 -5.25 2.44 7.20
CA LEU A 173 -5.40 3.84 6.78
C LEU A 173 -6.11 3.97 5.43
N SER A 174 -5.76 3.13 4.45
CA SER A 174 -6.37 3.17 3.12
C SER A 174 -7.82 2.71 3.14
N SER A 175 -8.16 1.70 3.95
CA SER A 175 -9.54 1.22 4.14
C SER A 175 -10.42 2.31 4.76
N ILE A 176 -9.93 3.03 5.78
CA ILE A 176 -10.64 4.17 6.37
C ILE A 176 -10.84 5.29 5.34
N LEU A 177 -9.82 5.61 4.53
CA LEU A 177 -9.93 6.63 3.46
C LEU A 177 -11.04 6.26 2.46
N LEU A 178 -11.04 5.02 1.99
CA LEU A 178 -12.06 4.52 1.04
C LEU A 178 -13.45 4.52 1.67
N ALA A 179 -13.57 4.14 2.94
CA ALA A 179 -14.83 4.20 3.67
C ALA A 179 -15.34 5.64 3.79
N LEU A 180 -14.48 6.60 4.15
CA LEU A 180 -14.83 8.03 4.24
C LEU A 180 -15.29 8.58 2.89
N TYR A 181 -14.60 8.24 1.81
CA TYR A 181 -15.00 8.68 0.47
C TYR A 181 -16.34 8.05 0.06
N SER A 182 -16.58 6.79 0.41
CA SER A 182 -17.83 6.08 0.07
C SER A 182 -19.09 6.71 0.70
N ILE A 183 -18.96 7.47 1.78
CA ILE A 183 -20.08 8.23 2.37
C ILE A 183 -20.66 9.24 1.36
N THR A 184 -19.87 9.70 0.37
CA THR A 184 -20.36 10.63 -0.67
C THR A 184 -21.44 10.01 -1.55
N PHE A 185 -21.51 8.68 -1.61
CA PHE A 185 -22.47 7.95 -2.43
C PHE A 185 -23.76 7.59 -1.70
N LEU A 186 -23.84 7.88 -0.40
CA LEU A 186 -25.05 7.66 0.37
C LEU A 186 -26.13 8.64 -0.11
N PHE A 187 -27.25 8.10 -0.59
CA PHE A 187 -28.46 8.81 -1.01
C PHE A 187 -28.44 9.53 -2.38
N VAL A 188 -27.33 9.51 -3.13
CA VAL A 188 -27.16 10.19 -4.43
C VAL A 188 -26.94 9.18 -5.56
N GLU A 189 -27.49 9.45 -6.74
CA GLU A 189 -27.14 8.69 -7.95
C GLU A 189 -25.69 8.95 -8.34
N VAL A 190 -24.89 7.88 -8.37
CA VAL A 190 -23.45 7.98 -8.62
C VAL A 190 -23.21 8.17 -10.12
N PRO A 191 -22.60 9.29 -10.54
CA PRO A 191 -22.19 9.45 -11.93
C PRO A 191 -21.13 8.41 -12.29
N LEU A 192 -21.19 7.89 -13.52
CA LEU A 192 -20.26 6.86 -14.00
C LEU A 192 -18.78 7.28 -13.84
N THR A 193 -18.48 8.57 -14.01
CA THR A 193 -17.14 9.14 -13.80
C THR A 193 -16.61 8.95 -12.38
N ASP A 194 -17.46 9.08 -11.36
CA ASP A 194 -17.05 8.99 -9.95
C ASP A 194 -16.87 7.52 -9.55
N ALA A 195 -17.72 6.64 -10.08
CA ALA A 195 -17.55 5.19 -9.94
C ALA A 195 -16.25 4.70 -10.61
N VAL A 196 -15.95 5.16 -11.82
CA VAL A 196 -14.70 4.84 -12.52
C VAL A 196 -13.51 5.39 -11.73
N LEU A 197 -13.55 6.64 -11.29
CA LEU A 197 -12.48 7.25 -10.50
C LEU A 197 -12.21 6.47 -9.21
N LEU A 198 -13.26 6.10 -8.48
CA LEU A 198 -13.15 5.30 -7.27
C LEU A 198 -12.53 3.93 -7.55
N SER A 199 -12.96 3.26 -8.62
CA SER A 199 -12.43 1.94 -8.99
C SER A 199 -10.93 2.01 -9.31
N VAL A 200 -10.50 3.03 -10.05
CA VAL A 200 -9.10 3.25 -10.41
C VAL A 200 -8.26 3.56 -9.17
N ILE A 201 -8.72 4.45 -8.30
CA ILE A 201 -8.02 4.80 -7.05
C ILE A 201 -7.92 3.57 -6.14
N SER A 202 -8.99 2.80 -6.00
CA SER A 202 -9.02 1.57 -5.21
C SER A 202 -8.03 0.54 -5.74
N LEU A 203 -7.99 0.34 -7.06
CA LEU A 203 -7.03 -0.55 -7.70
C LEU A 203 -5.58 -0.09 -7.45
N LEU A 204 -5.30 1.21 -7.59
CA LEU A 204 -3.98 1.78 -7.33
C LEU A 204 -3.54 1.57 -5.87
N ILE A 205 -4.44 1.74 -4.91
CA ILE A 205 -4.19 1.48 -3.48
C ILE A 205 -3.83 0.00 -3.28
N VAL A 206 -4.62 -0.91 -3.84
CA VAL A 206 -4.37 -2.36 -3.73
C VAL A 206 -2.98 -2.70 -4.29
N LEU A 207 -2.68 -2.29 -5.53
CA LEU A 207 -1.40 -2.55 -6.17
C LEU A 207 -0.23 -2.04 -5.32
N LEU A 208 -0.35 -0.82 -4.79
CA LEU A 208 0.67 -0.19 -3.98
C LEU A 208 0.89 -0.88 -2.62
N LEU A 209 -0.18 -1.37 -1.98
CA LEU A 209 -0.11 -2.08 -0.70
C LEU A 209 0.51 -3.48 -0.84
N PHE A 210 0.24 -4.18 -1.94
CA PHE A 210 0.79 -5.52 -2.20
C PHE A 210 2.22 -5.50 -2.74
N GLN A 211 2.63 -4.43 -3.42
CA GLN A 211 3.97 -4.30 -4.00
C GLN A 211 5.15 -4.59 -3.04
N PRO A 212 5.22 -4.07 -1.80
CA PRO A 212 6.34 -4.36 -0.91
C PRO A 212 6.45 -5.86 -0.56
N ILE A 213 5.31 -6.56 -0.49
CA ILE A 213 5.27 -8.00 -0.22
C ILE A 213 5.82 -8.79 -1.41
N LEU A 214 5.41 -8.42 -2.63
CA LEU A 214 5.89 -9.06 -3.86
C LEU A 214 7.40 -8.88 -4.05
N GLU A 215 7.92 -7.68 -3.76
CA GLU A 215 9.35 -7.40 -3.83
C GLU A 215 10.14 -8.25 -2.81
N VAL A 216 9.67 -8.38 -1.57
CA VAL A 216 10.28 -9.27 -0.57
C VAL A 216 10.28 -10.72 -1.05
N HIS A 217 9.14 -11.23 -1.53
CA HIS A 217 9.03 -12.58 -2.06
C HIS A 217 10.03 -12.83 -3.20
N SER A 218 10.13 -11.90 -4.15
CA SER A 218 11.05 -12.04 -5.29
C SER A 218 12.52 -12.10 -4.84
N VAL A 219 12.91 -11.28 -3.85
CA VAL A 219 14.26 -11.25 -3.31
C VAL A 219 14.57 -12.55 -2.56
N VAL A 220 13.64 -13.03 -1.73
CA VAL A 220 13.79 -14.29 -0.99
C VAL A 220 13.88 -15.48 -1.95
N ALA A 221 12.98 -15.58 -2.93
CA ALA A 221 12.98 -16.65 -3.92
C ALA A 221 14.27 -16.68 -4.75
N LYS A 222 14.77 -15.52 -5.19
CA LYS A 222 16.04 -15.42 -5.90
C LYS A 222 17.24 -15.82 -5.03
N ARG A 223 17.24 -15.46 -3.74
CA ARG A 223 18.32 -15.85 -2.82
C ARG A 223 18.26 -17.35 -2.50
N ARG A 224 17.07 -17.91 -2.32
CA ARG A 224 16.85 -19.34 -2.10
C ARG A 224 17.36 -20.16 -3.28
N SER A 225 16.99 -19.81 -4.51
CA SER A 225 17.47 -20.49 -5.71
C SER A 225 19.00 -20.43 -5.84
N LEU A 226 19.62 -19.27 -5.57
CA LEU A 226 21.09 -19.14 -5.57
C LEU A 226 21.76 -19.98 -4.47
N ALA A 227 21.16 -20.08 -3.29
CA ALA A 227 21.69 -20.89 -2.19
C ALA A 227 21.59 -22.40 -2.51
N LEU A 228 20.45 -22.85 -3.03
CA LEU A 228 20.25 -24.23 -3.48
C LEU A 228 21.19 -24.60 -4.63
N ALA A 229 21.42 -23.69 -5.58
CA ALA A 229 22.40 -23.89 -6.65
C ALA A 229 23.81 -24.12 -6.09
N ARG A 230 24.25 -23.28 -5.13
CA ARG A 230 25.55 -23.46 -4.46
C ARG A 230 25.66 -24.79 -3.71
N ILE A 231 24.61 -25.20 -3.00
CA ILE A 231 24.61 -26.50 -2.30
C ILE A 231 24.70 -27.64 -3.31
N ASN A 232 23.97 -27.56 -4.42
CA ASN A 232 24.04 -28.55 -5.48
C ASN A 232 25.42 -28.59 -6.16
N ASP A 233 26.06 -27.45 -6.37
CA ASP A 233 27.41 -27.38 -6.92
C ASP A 233 28.44 -27.97 -5.94
N SER A 234 28.32 -27.67 -4.64
CA SER A 234 29.14 -28.30 -3.59
C SER A 234 28.93 -29.82 -3.53
N LEU A 235 27.68 -30.30 -3.60
CA LEU A 235 27.35 -31.73 -3.64
C LEU A 235 27.95 -32.40 -4.89
N LYS A 236 27.82 -31.79 -6.07
CA LYS A 236 28.43 -32.31 -7.30
C LYS A 236 29.95 -32.41 -7.18
N THR A 237 30.58 -31.39 -6.61
CA THR A 237 32.03 -31.36 -6.39
C THR A 237 32.45 -32.47 -5.42
N GLU A 238 31.71 -32.66 -4.31
CA GLU A 238 32.00 -33.70 -3.32
C GLU A 238 31.59 -35.11 -3.73
N ILE A 239 30.75 -35.29 -4.75
CA ILE A 239 30.39 -36.61 -5.30
C ILE A 239 31.27 -36.95 -6.51
N SER A 240 31.95 -35.95 -7.10
CA SER A 240 32.75 -36.11 -8.31
C SER A 240 33.86 -37.17 -8.17
N PRO A 241 34.11 -37.95 -9.24
CA PRO A 241 35.12 -39.01 -9.24
C PRO A 241 36.55 -38.49 -9.12
N GLU A 242 36.82 -37.23 -9.50
CA GLU A 242 38.15 -36.60 -9.44
C GLU A 242 38.68 -36.42 -8.01
N LYS A 243 37.80 -36.30 -7.01
CA LYS A 243 38.16 -36.28 -5.58
C LYS A 243 38.33 -37.68 -4.97
N ARG A 244 38.25 -38.75 -5.76
CA ARG A 244 38.54 -40.10 -5.25
C ARG A 244 40.05 -40.29 -5.22
N VAL A 245 40.61 -40.40 -4.01
CA VAL A 245 42.04 -40.70 -3.77
C VAL A 245 42.45 -42.04 -4.39
N SER A 246 41.49 -42.93 -4.67
CA SER A 246 41.67 -44.20 -5.37
C SER A 246 40.37 -44.59 -6.10
N GLU A 247 40.45 -45.16 -7.31
CA GLU A 247 39.30 -45.67 -8.07
C GLU A 247 38.51 -46.76 -7.31
N THR A 248 39.17 -47.46 -6.38
CA THR A 248 38.56 -48.54 -5.58
C THR A 248 37.91 -48.09 -4.28
N ARG A 249 38.16 -46.85 -3.81
CA ARG A 249 37.65 -46.37 -2.51
C ARG A 249 36.21 -45.86 -2.67
N ARG A 250 35.28 -46.46 -1.94
CA ARG A 250 33.86 -46.08 -1.97
C ARG A 250 33.65 -44.78 -1.19
N LEU A 251 32.63 -44.01 -1.55
CA LEU A 251 32.23 -42.80 -0.82
C LEU A 251 31.88 -43.06 0.66
N VAL A 252 31.58 -44.31 1.00
CA VAL A 252 31.23 -44.78 2.35
C VAL A 252 32.48 -44.99 3.23
N ASP A 253 33.68 -45.04 2.63
CA ASP A 253 34.93 -45.32 3.36
C ASP A 253 35.59 -44.06 3.95
N ASP A 254 34.93 -42.91 3.88
CA ASP A 254 35.36 -41.63 4.43
C ASP A 254 34.21 -40.98 5.22
N ASP A 255 34.14 -41.30 6.52
CA ASP A 255 33.10 -40.85 7.43
C ASP A 255 32.95 -39.33 7.47
N THR A 256 34.06 -38.59 7.32
CA THR A 256 34.05 -37.12 7.35
C THR A 256 33.36 -36.53 6.13
N ARG A 257 33.63 -37.10 4.95
CA ARG A 257 33.00 -36.70 3.67
C ARG A 257 31.53 -37.11 3.63
N LEU A 258 31.20 -38.30 4.15
CA LEU A 258 29.83 -38.77 4.25
C LEU A 258 29.00 -37.87 5.18
N GLN A 259 29.55 -37.49 6.34
CA GLN A 259 28.90 -36.60 7.29
C GLN A 259 28.65 -35.22 6.67
N PHE A 260 29.64 -34.65 5.97
CA PHE A 260 29.48 -33.38 5.25
C PHE A 260 28.39 -33.43 4.17
N ILE A 261 28.31 -34.51 3.40
CA ILE A 261 27.25 -34.70 2.39
C ILE A 261 25.87 -34.82 3.06
N SER A 262 25.77 -35.56 4.17
CA SER A 262 24.54 -35.70 4.95
C SER A 262 24.06 -34.34 5.49
N ASP A 263 24.98 -33.54 6.03
CA ASP A 263 24.69 -32.19 6.51
C ASP A 263 24.20 -31.28 5.37
N LEU A 264 24.85 -31.33 4.20
CA LEU A 264 24.42 -30.57 3.02
C LEU A 264 23.03 -30.98 2.52
N LEU A 265 22.71 -32.28 2.51
CA LEU A 265 21.39 -32.78 2.14
C LEU A 265 20.32 -32.33 3.14
N THR A 266 20.64 -32.36 4.43
CA THR A 266 19.75 -31.88 5.50
C THR A 266 19.47 -30.39 5.34
N VAL A 267 20.51 -29.57 5.15
CA VAL A 267 20.36 -28.13 4.90
C VAL A 267 19.56 -27.86 3.62
N ARG A 268 19.74 -28.67 2.57
CA ARG A 268 18.95 -28.58 1.34
C ARG A 268 17.47 -28.83 1.61
N THR A 269 17.12 -29.91 2.31
CA THR A 269 15.72 -30.23 2.62
C THR A 269 15.07 -29.15 3.49
N GLU A 270 15.81 -28.62 4.45
CA GLU A 270 15.34 -27.52 5.31
C GLU A 270 15.15 -26.22 4.52
N MET A 271 16.06 -25.88 3.60
CA MET A 271 15.91 -24.74 2.70
C MET A 271 14.75 -24.91 1.71
N GLU A 272 14.48 -26.13 1.26
CA GLU A 272 13.35 -26.45 0.38
C GLU A 272 12.00 -26.31 1.12
N ARG A 273 11.97 -26.61 2.42
CA ARG A 273 10.78 -26.48 3.26
C ARG A 273 10.60 -25.07 3.83
N ALA A 274 11.66 -24.26 3.89
CA ALA A 274 11.60 -22.91 4.41
C ALA A 274 10.57 -22.06 3.64
N PRO A 275 9.66 -21.34 4.34
CA PRO A 275 8.67 -20.50 3.68
C PRO A 275 9.38 -19.44 2.83
N SER A 276 8.84 -19.14 1.65
CA SER A 276 9.32 -18.06 0.77
C SER A 276 8.55 -16.75 0.97
N TRP A 277 7.46 -16.80 1.74
CA TRP A 277 6.54 -15.70 1.94
C TRP A 277 6.53 -15.28 3.42
N PRO A 278 6.72 -13.99 3.75
CA PRO A 278 6.52 -13.50 5.12
C PRO A 278 5.05 -13.49 5.59
N LEU A 279 4.10 -13.77 4.69
CA LEU A 279 2.66 -13.83 4.96
C LEU A 279 2.11 -15.13 4.36
N THR A 280 1.18 -15.77 5.06
CA THR A 280 0.47 -16.92 4.50
C THR A 280 -0.50 -16.44 3.42
N LEU A 281 -0.61 -17.17 2.31
CA LEU A 281 -1.56 -16.93 1.22
C LEU A 281 -3.01 -16.67 1.70
N PRO A 282 -3.56 -17.41 2.69
CA PRO A 282 -4.88 -17.09 3.24
C PRO A 282 -4.95 -15.71 3.91
N PHE A 283 -3.86 -15.20 4.48
CA PHE A 283 -3.85 -13.87 5.10
C PHE A 283 -3.88 -12.74 4.06
N THR A 284 -3.14 -12.88 2.95
CA THR A 284 -3.20 -11.92 1.84
C THR A 284 -4.58 -11.89 1.17
N LEU A 285 -5.25 -13.05 1.06
CA LEU A 285 -6.61 -13.11 0.51
C LEU A 285 -7.64 -12.47 1.47
N LYS A 286 -7.51 -12.68 2.78
CA LYS A 286 -8.33 -11.98 3.80
C LYS A 286 -8.15 -10.46 3.71
N ILE A 287 -6.91 -9.98 3.57
CA ILE A 287 -6.61 -8.56 3.35
C ILE A 287 -7.31 -8.05 2.08
N LEU A 288 -7.17 -8.75 0.95
CA LEU A 288 -7.79 -8.34 -0.30
C LEU A 288 -9.32 -8.20 -0.16
N VAL A 289 -9.98 -9.22 0.40
CA VAL A 289 -11.42 -9.20 0.65
C VAL A 289 -11.80 -8.02 1.55
N LEU A 290 -11.02 -7.74 2.59
CA LEU A 290 -11.34 -6.69 3.56
C LEU A 290 -11.08 -5.26 3.04
N ILE A 291 -10.22 -5.06 2.02
CA ILE A 291 -10.18 -3.81 1.24
C ILE A 291 -11.42 -3.64 0.37
N LEU A 292 -11.88 -4.74 -0.24
CA LEU A 292 -13.00 -4.70 -1.18
C LEU A 292 -14.35 -4.67 -0.45
N LEU A 293 -14.40 -5.07 0.81
CA LEU A 293 -15.64 -5.18 1.58
C LEU A 293 -16.36 -3.83 1.74
N PRO A 294 -15.69 -2.70 2.05
CA PRO A 294 -16.32 -1.39 1.97
C PRO A 294 -16.90 -1.11 0.59
N MET A 295 -16.12 -1.29 -0.48
CA MET A 295 -16.59 -1.05 -1.86
C MET A 295 -17.86 -1.86 -2.16
N LEU A 296 -17.81 -3.17 -1.90
CA LEU A 296 -18.89 -4.11 -2.19
C LEU A 296 -20.14 -3.86 -1.33
N SER A 297 -19.94 -3.58 -0.04
CA SER A 297 -21.01 -3.27 0.91
C SER A 297 -21.76 -2.00 0.49
N TRP A 298 -21.04 -0.94 0.12
CA TRP A 298 -21.65 0.33 -0.25
C TRP A 298 -22.23 0.32 -1.67
N THR A 299 -21.62 -0.37 -2.64
CA THR A 299 -22.28 -0.62 -3.94
C THR A 299 -23.57 -1.41 -3.77
N GLY A 300 -23.59 -2.40 -2.87
CA GLY A 300 -24.79 -3.17 -2.53
C GLY A 300 -25.85 -2.28 -1.88
N ALA A 301 -25.47 -1.42 -0.94
CA ALA A 301 -26.37 -0.47 -0.29
C ALA A 301 -26.93 0.57 -1.28
N GLY A 302 -26.11 1.06 -2.21
CA GLY A 302 -26.53 1.98 -3.27
C GLY A 302 -27.53 1.34 -4.23
N LEU A 303 -27.28 0.11 -4.67
CA LEU A 303 -28.21 -0.66 -5.51
C LEU A 303 -29.53 -0.93 -4.79
N MET A 304 -29.50 -1.31 -3.51
CA MET A 304 -30.70 -1.52 -2.71
C MET A 304 -31.48 -0.23 -2.49
N SER A 305 -30.80 0.89 -2.26
CA SER A 305 -31.45 2.21 -2.15
C SER A 305 -32.14 2.62 -3.46
N GLN A 306 -31.53 2.33 -4.60
CA GLN A 306 -32.16 2.59 -5.91
C GLN A 306 -33.35 1.66 -6.16
N LEU A 307 -33.26 0.37 -5.82
CA LEU A 307 -34.39 -0.57 -5.91
C LEU A 307 -35.58 -0.11 -5.05
N ILE A 308 -35.32 0.35 -3.82
CA ILE A 308 -36.36 0.89 -2.95
C ILE A 308 -37.04 2.12 -3.59
N LYS A 309 -36.28 3.02 -4.20
CA LYS A 309 -36.82 4.20 -4.91
C LYS A 309 -37.60 3.88 -6.19
N VAL A 310 -37.44 2.68 -6.75
CA VAL A 310 -38.21 2.23 -7.93
C VAL A 310 -39.50 1.52 -7.50
N ILE A 311 -39.52 0.94 -6.29
CA ILE A 311 -40.67 0.21 -5.73
C ILE A 311 -41.64 1.14 -4.97
N LEU A 312 -41.12 2.19 -4.33
CA LEU A 312 -41.88 3.28 -3.69
C LEU A 312 -42.14 4.44 -4.66
#